data_AF-A0A8J5JJV9-F1
#
_entry.id   AF-A0A8J5JJV9-F1
#
_cell.length_a   1.000
_cell.length_b   1.000
_cell.length_c   1.000
_cell.angle_alpha   90.00
_cell.angle_beta   90.00
_cell.angle_gamma   90.00
#
_symmetry.space_group_name_H-M   'P 1'
#
loop_
_entity.id
_entity.type
_entity.pdbx_description
1 polymer ?
#
loop_
_entity_poly.entity_id
_entity_poly.type
_entity_poly.pdbx_seq_one_letter_code
_entity_poly.pdbx_strand_id
1 'polypeptide(L)'
;MTRLALAVVLALASVATARMAYQLPADVELYMTAPIQSTFSCDNLPYGYYADVDNNCELFHVCFPVADEIGALVETAHFTFACGNETLFDQETLTCAHRELAFPCSESRSLYELSNVEFFRIPEEI
;
A
#
# COMPACT_ATOMS: atom_id res chain seq x y z
N MET A 1 -29.89 -1.87 -31.46
CA MET A 1 -30.20 -1.09 -30.23
C MET A 1 -29.69 -1.78 -28.97
N THR A 2 -29.91 -3.09 -28.81
CA THR A 2 -29.42 -3.90 -27.66
C THR A 2 -27.90 -3.98 -27.51
N ARG A 3 -27.13 -4.03 -28.60
CA ARG A 3 -25.65 -4.05 -28.55
C ARG A 3 -25.03 -2.74 -28.07
N LEU A 4 -25.64 -1.59 -28.41
CA LEU A 4 -25.19 -0.28 -27.94
C LEU A 4 -25.48 -0.11 -26.45
N ALA A 5 -26.67 -0.56 -26.00
CA ALA A 5 -27.05 -0.53 -24.60
C ALA A 5 -26.12 -1.40 -23.72
N LEU A 6 -25.73 -2.59 -24.18
CA LEU A 6 -24.80 -3.47 -23.46
C LEU A 6 -23.39 -2.88 -23.35
N ALA A 7 -22.90 -2.22 -24.41
CA ALA A 7 -21.60 -1.55 -24.40
C ALA A 7 -21.59 -0.32 -23.45
N VAL A 8 -22.69 0.43 -23.38
CA VAL A 8 -22.84 1.56 -22.44
C VAL A 8 -22.89 1.08 -20.99
N VAL A 9 -23.57 -0.04 -20.70
CA VAL A 9 -23.61 -0.62 -19.35
C VAL A 9 -22.23 -1.12 -18.90
N LEU A 10 -21.46 -1.76 -19.80
CA LEU A 10 -20.07 -2.17 -19.51
C LEU A 10 -19.13 -0.98 -19.26
N ALA A 11 -19.29 0.12 -20.01
CA ALA A 11 -18.51 1.34 -19.83
C ALA A 11 -18.87 2.12 -18.55
N LEU A 12 -20.09 1.97 -18.04
CA LEU A 12 -20.51 2.58 -16.77
C LEU A 12 -20.07 1.76 -15.54
N ALA A 13 -19.90 0.44 -15.68
CA ALA A 13 -19.43 -0.42 -14.59
C ALA A 13 -17.94 -0.21 -14.25
N SER A 14 -17.13 0.30 -15.18
CA SER A 14 -15.69 0.52 -14.98
C SER A 14 -15.34 1.74 -14.11
N VAL A 15 -16.32 2.53 -13.67
CA VAL A 15 -16.09 3.80 -12.97
C VAL A 15 -16.20 3.66 -11.43
N ALA A 16 -16.74 2.54 -10.92
CA ALA A 16 -17.09 2.40 -9.50
C ALA A 16 -16.09 1.61 -8.64
N THR A 17 -14.90 1.25 -9.16
CA THR A 17 -13.80 0.71 -8.35
C THR A 17 -12.69 1.74 -8.23
N ALA A 18 -12.99 2.90 -7.65
CA ALA A 18 -11.94 3.80 -7.20
C ALA A 18 -11.22 3.11 -6.04
N ARG A 19 -10.16 2.36 -6.36
CA ARG A 19 -9.24 1.77 -5.37
C ARG A 19 -8.74 2.91 -4.48
N MET A 20 -8.83 2.77 -3.16
CA MET A 20 -8.42 3.81 -2.20
C MET A 20 -6.88 4.02 -2.14
N ALA A 21 -6.12 3.32 -2.96
CA ALA A 21 -4.68 3.50 -3.10
C ALA A 21 -4.36 4.88 -3.69
N TYR A 22 -3.28 5.48 -3.22
CA TYR A 22 -2.79 6.81 -3.64
C TYR A 22 -3.75 7.98 -3.38
N GLN A 23 -4.75 7.81 -2.51
CA GLN A 23 -5.50 8.93 -1.98
C GLN A 23 -4.68 9.66 -0.90
N LEU A 24 -3.84 10.60 -1.34
CA LEU A 24 -2.89 11.32 -0.49
C LEU A 24 -3.42 12.71 -0.10
N PRO A 25 -2.95 13.27 1.02
CA PRO A 25 -3.23 14.67 1.36
C PRO A 25 -2.82 15.63 0.24
N ALA A 26 -3.50 16.77 0.18
CA ALA A 26 -3.09 17.87 -0.68
C ALA A 26 -1.63 18.24 -0.40
N ASP A 27 -0.91 18.64 -1.45
CA ASP A 27 0.47 19.13 -1.38
C ASP A 27 1.54 18.12 -0.94
N VAL A 28 1.24 16.82 -0.85
CA VAL A 28 2.26 15.77 -0.60
C VAL A 28 3.43 15.87 -1.58
N GLU A 29 3.13 16.08 -2.85
CA GLU A 29 4.13 16.17 -3.92
C GLU A 29 5.11 17.35 -3.73
N LEU A 30 4.76 18.37 -2.93
CA LEU A 30 5.63 19.54 -2.70
C LEU A 30 6.91 19.19 -1.90
N TYR A 31 6.88 18.12 -1.12
CA TYR A 31 8.02 17.72 -0.29
C TYR A 31 8.61 16.35 -0.68
N MET A 32 8.15 15.79 -1.79
CA MET A 32 8.73 14.57 -2.37
C MET A 32 9.97 14.89 -3.20
N THR A 33 10.89 13.93 -3.25
CA THR A 33 12.14 14.08 -4.02
C THR A 33 11.98 13.74 -5.50
N ALA A 34 10.88 13.08 -5.87
CA ALA A 34 10.54 12.71 -7.24
C ALA A 34 9.02 12.67 -7.44
N PRO A 35 8.54 12.73 -8.70
CA PRO A 35 7.12 12.52 -9.00
C PRO A 35 6.63 11.14 -8.55
N ILE A 36 5.40 11.08 -8.04
CA ILE A 36 4.81 9.83 -7.53
C ILE A 36 4.66 8.80 -8.65
N GLN A 37 5.14 7.59 -8.40
CA GLN A 37 4.94 6.42 -9.24
C GLN A 37 3.85 5.53 -8.66
N SER A 38 2.79 5.26 -9.41
CA SER A 38 1.71 4.38 -8.95
C SER A 38 1.93 2.92 -9.35
N THR A 39 3.10 2.36 -9.02
CA THR A 39 3.56 1.03 -9.49
C THR A 39 3.42 -0.08 -8.46
N PHE A 40 3.35 0.25 -7.17
CA PHE A 40 3.19 -0.74 -6.10
C PHE A 40 1.84 -1.49 -6.22
N SER A 41 1.86 -2.80 -5.96
CA SER A 41 0.68 -3.65 -5.86
C SER A 41 0.76 -4.57 -4.64
N CYS A 42 -0.38 -4.80 -3.99
CA CYS A 42 -0.54 -5.80 -2.93
C CYS A 42 -0.63 -7.24 -3.45
N ASP A 43 -0.56 -7.46 -4.77
CA ASP A 43 -0.63 -8.79 -5.35
C ASP A 43 0.48 -9.71 -4.81
N ASN A 44 0.10 -10.87 -4.29
CA ASN A 44 0.99 -11.86 -3.67
C ASN A 44 1.75 -11.36 -2.43
N LEU A 45 1.33 -10.25 -1.84
CA LEU A 45 1.83 -9.80 -0.55
C LEU A 45 0.84 -10.21 0.56
N PRO A 46 1.33 -10.74 1.70
CA PRO A 46 0.47 -11.03 2.85
C PRO A 46 -0.06 -9.74 3.48
N TYR A 47 -0.77 -9.86 4.61
CA TYR A 47 -1.08 -8.69 5.42
C TYR A 47 0.22 -8.03 5.89
N GLY A 48 0.41 -6.75 5.60
CA GLY A 48 1.59 -6.03 6.06
C GLY A 48 1.67 -4.58 5.62
N TYR A 49 2.80 -3.98 6.00
CA TYR A 49 3.25 -2.64 5.70
C TYR A 49 4.48 -2.75 4.79
N TYR A 50 4.53 -1.94 3.74
CA TYR A 50 5.50 -2.10 2.66
C TYR A 50 6.07 -0.76 2.23
N ALA A 51 7.39 -0.62 2.33
CA ALA A 51 8.15 0.54 1.85
C ALA A 51 8.04 0.67 0.34
N ASP A 52 7.68 1.84 -0.18
CA ASP A 52 7.62 2.02 -1.63
C ASP A 52 8.99 2.40 -2.18
N VAL A 53 9.77 1.40 -2.58
CA VAL A 53 11.12 1.60 -3.14
C VAL A 53 11.08 2.40 -4.46
N ASP A 54 9.98 2.33 -5.22
CA ASP A 54 9.85 3.09 -6.48
C ASP A 54 9.59 4.58 -6.22
N ASN A 55 9.15 4.92 -5.00
CA ASN A 55 8.97 6.29 -4.50
C ASN A 55 9.97 6.65 -3.38
N ASN A 56 11.20 6.12 -3.45
CA ASN A 56 12.28 6.42 -2.51
C ASN A 56 11.93 6.19 -1.03
N CYS A 57 10.97 5.30 -0.75
CA CYS A 57 10.41 5.03 0.58
C CYS A 57 9.79 6.27 1.25
N GLU A 58 9.50 7.33 0.50
CA GLU A 58 8.73 8.49 0.96
C GLU A 58 7.23 8.16 1.06
N LEU A 59 6.81 7.12 0.35
CA LEU A 59 5.54 6.45 0.51
C LEU A 59 5.71 5.06 1.14
N PHE A 60 4.66 4.60 1.80
CA PHE A 60 4.48 3.21 2.17
C PHE A 60 3.04 2.78 1.96
N HIS A 61 2.83 1.47 1.92
CA HIS A 61 1.53 0.88 1.68
C HIS A 61 1.13 -0.09 2.77
N VAL A 62 -0.18 -0.20 2.98
CA VAL A 62 -0.76 -1.26 3.81
C VAL A 62 -1.62 -2.14 2.91
N CYS A 63 -1.34 -3.44 2.94
CA CYS A 63 -2.12 -4.46 2.23
C CYS A 63 -2.99 -5.19 3.24
N PHE A 64 -4.28 -4.89 3.32
CA PHE A 64 -5.17 -5.42 4.35
C PHE A 64 -6.14 -6.46 3.76
N PRO A 65 -6.09 -7.73 4.18
CA PRO A 65 -7.04 -8.74 3.70
C PRO A 65 -8.44 -8.49 4.28
N VAL A 66 -9.41 -8.29 3.41
CA VAL A 66 -10.82 -8.16 3.76
C VAL A 66 -11.50 -9.51 3.55
N ALA A 67 -12.03 -10.07 4.63
CA ALA A 67 -12.75 -11.32 4.61
C ALA A 67 -14.27 -11.10 4.68
N ASP A 68 -15.05 -12.06 4.16
CA ASP A 68 -16.50 -12.11 4.36
C ASP A 68 -16.85 -12.63 5.78
N GLU A 69 -18.15 -12.77 6.05
CA GLU A 69 -18.66 -13.24 7.34
C GLU A 69 -18.20 -14.67 7.72
N ILE A 70 -17.75 -15.46 6.74
CA ILE A 70 -17.28 -16.85 6.96
C ILE A 70 -15.75 -16.94 6.93
N GLY A 71 -15.04 -15.81 6.83
CA GLY A 71 -13.58 -15.74 6.86
C GLY A 71 -12.91 -16.00 5.50
N ALA A 72 -13.65 -16.10 4.40
CA ALA A 72 -13.06 -16.23 3.08
C ALA A 72 -12.55 -14.87 2.59
N LEU A 73 -11.34 -14.85 2.02
CA LEU A 73 -10.76 -13.65 1.43
C LEU A 73 -11.63 -13.16 0.26
N VAL A 74 -12.15 -11.95 0.37
CA VAL A 74 -12.96 -11.28 -0.66
C VAL A 74 -12.08 -10.36 -1.50
N GLU A 75 -11.24 -9.57 -0.84
CA GLU A 75 -10.33 -8.63 -1.47
C GLU A 75 -9.14 -8.31 -0.57
N THR A 76 -8.09 -7.74 -1.15
CA THR A 76 -7.01 -7.09 -0.38
C THR A 76 -7.13 -5.59 -0.58
N ALA A 77 -7.52 -4.88 0.48
CA ALA A 77 -7.56 -3.42 0.47
C ALA A 77 -6.13 -2.86 0.45
N HIS A 78 -5.89 -1.90 -0.44
CA HIS A 78 -4.59 -1.26 -0.63
C HIS A 78 -4.69 0.21 -0.22
N PHE A 79 -3.94 0.57 0.81
CA PHE A 79 -3.81 1.95 1.28
C PHE A 79 -2.41 2.48 1.00
N THR A 80 -2.29 3.77 0.68
CA THR A 80 -1.01 4.45 0.49
C THR A 80 -0.91 5.61 1.49
N PHE A 81 0.25 5.73 2.12
CA PHE A 81 0.54 6.78 3.08
C PHE A 81 1.85 7.46 2.71
N ALA A 82 1.93 8.77 2.93
CA ALA A 82 3.17 9.51 2.81
C ALA A 82 3.82 9.68 4.19
N CYS A 83 5.13 9.47 4.24
CA CYS A 83 5.92 9.93 5.37
C CYS A 83 5.97 11.47 5.41
N GLY A 84 6.32 12.02 6.57
CA GLY A 84 6.52 13.47 6.72
C GLY A 84 7.74 13.95 5.94
N ASN A 85 7.85 15.27 5.76
CA ASN A 85 9.03 15.85 5.13
C ASN A 85 10.32 15.37 5.81
N GLU A 86 11.34 15.08 5.00
CA GLU A 86 12.66 14.58 5.44
C GLU A 86 12.66 13.21 6.15
N THR A 87 11.56 12.44 6.04
CA THR A 87 11.48 11.09 6.61
C THR A 87 11.20 10.03 5.53
N LEU A 88 11.70 8.82 5.76
CA LEU A 88 11.50 7.65 4.92
C LEU A 88 10.87 6.54 5.76
N PHE A 89 10.04 5.71 5.12
CA PHE A 89 9.52 4.51 5.75
C PHE A 89 10.63 3.49 5.93
N ASP A 90 10.95 3.24 7.18
CA ASP A 90 11.88 2.23 7.63
C ASP A 90 11.13 0.89 7.73
N GLN A 91 11.47 -0.03 6.83
CA GLN A 91 10.82 -1.34 6.76
C GLN A 91 11.17 -2.24 7.95
N GLU A 92 12.32 -2.04 8.62
CA GLU A 92 12.73 -2.84 9.76
C GLU A 92 11.85 -2.54 10.97
N THR A 93 11.60 -1.25 11.21
CA THR A 93 10.84 -0.76 12.37
C THR A 93 9.36 -0.52 12.09
N LEU A 94 8.95 -0.55 10.81
CA LEU A 94 7.61 -0.23 10.33
C LEU A 94 7.16 1.21 10.69
N THR A 95 8.09 2.16 10.66
CA THR A 95 7.83 3.58 11.01
C THR A 95 8.47 4.54 10.02
N CYS A 96 8.05 5.80 9.99
CA CYS A 96 8.78 6.84 9.28
C CYS A 96 9.93 7.35 10.16
N ALA A 97 11.17 7.23 9.69
CA ALA A 97 12.37 7.70 10.36
C ALA A 97 13.08 8.76 9.51
N HIS A 98 13.92 9.59 10.13
CA HIS A 98 14.76 10.53 9.39
C HIS A 98 15.68 9.79 8.41
N ARG A 99 15.96 10.40 7.25
CA ARG A 99 16.68 9.75 6.12
C ARG A 99 18.00 9.09 6.52
N GLU A 100 18.71 9.67 7.49
CA GLU A 100 20.00 9.18 8.00
C GLU A 100 19.91 8.05 9.01
N LEU A 101 18.72 7.81 9.56
CA LEU A 101 18.43 6.74 10.53
C LEU A 101 17.62 5.60 9.93
N ALA A 102 16.89 5.86 8.85
CA ALA A 102 16.08 4.85 8.18
C ALA A 102 16.96 3.78 7.53
N PHE A 103 16.49 2.53 7.58
CA PHE A 103 17.06 1.42 6.82
C PHE A 103 17.20 1.78 5.32
N PRO A 104 18.29 1.36 4.64
CA PRO A 104 18.51 1.69 3.23
C PRO A 104 17.32 1.32 2.33
N CYS A 105 16.66 2.33 1.75
CA CYS A 105 15.43 2.13 0.98
C CYS A 105 15.55 1.10 -0.15
N SER A 106 16.68 1.08 -0.86
CA SER A 106 16.95 0.11 -1.94
C SER A 106 16.95 -1.34 -1.48
N GLU A 107 17.19 -1.58 -0.20
CA GLU A 107 17.25 -2.90 0.42
C GLU A 107 15.95 -3.26 1.15
N SER A 108 15.02 -2.32 1.34
CA SER A 108 13.80 -2.51 2.14
C SER A 108 12.95 -3.70 1.71
N ARG A 109 12.90 -4.02 0.40
CA ARG A 109 12.17 -5.21 -0.10
C ARG A 109 12.63 -6.52 0.55
N SER A 110 13.89 -6.62 0.98
CA SER A 110 14.43 -7.81 1.64
C SER A 110 13.84 -8.06 3.02
N LEU A 111 13.28 -7.03 3.67
CA LEU A 111 12.69 -7.10 5.00
C LEU A 111 11.17 -7.30 4.98
N TYR A 112 10.53 -7.35 3.82
CA TYR A 112 9.06 -7.46 3.70
C TYR A 112 8.49 -8.66 4.45
N GLU A 113 9.13 -9.82 4.36
CA GLU A 113 8.65 -11.02 5.04
C GLU A 113 8.90 -10.95 6.54
N LEU A 114 10.14 -10.63 6.93
CA LEU A 114 10.58 -10.64 8.33
C LEU A 114 9.86 -9.59 9.19
N SER A 115 9.63 -8.38 8.65
CA SER A 115 8.95 -7.31 9.39
C SER A 115 7.44 -7.55 9.52
N ASN A 116 6.81 -8.19 8.53
CA ASN A 116 5.36 -8.37 8.51
C ASN A 116 4.87 -9.71 9.10
N VAL A 117 5.73 -10.73 9.25
CA VAL A 117 5.32 -12.05 9.78
C VAL A 117 4.90 -12.02 11.26
N GLU A 118 5.50 -11.13 12.05
CA GLU A 118 5.19 -10.98 13.49
C GLU A 118 4.05 -10.00 13.74
N PHE A 119 3.69 -9.22 12.73
CA PHE A 119 2.71 -8.17 12.83
C PHE A 119 1.29 -8.75 12.87
N PHE A 120 0.49 -8.36 13.86
CA PHE A 120 -0.88 -8.86 14.13
C PHE A 120 -1.06 -10.37 14.32
N ARG A 121 0.00 -11.10 14.67
CA ARG A 121 -0.18 -12.41 15.31
C ARG A 121 -0.89 -12.21 16.64
N ILE A 122 -2.13 -12.68 16.75
CA ILE A 122 -2.79 -12.84 18.05
C ILE A 122 -2.04 -13.98 18.75
N PRO A 123 -1.38 -13.74 19.90
CA PRO A 123 -0.76 -14.82 20.64
C PRO A 123 -1.83 -15.87 20.94
N GLU A 124 -1.57 -17.15 20.66
CA GLU A 124 -2.43 -18.22 21.18
C GLU A 124 -2.40 -18.10 22.71
N GLU A 125 -3.56 -17.89 23.33
CA GLU A 125 -3.68 -17.83 24.78
C GLU A 125 -3.08 -19.12 25.38
N ILE A 126 -2.07 -18.97 26.24
CA ILE A 126 -1.42 -20.08 26.98
C ILE A 126 -2.36 -20.62 28.05
#